data_AF-A0A357LAC0-F1
#
_entry.id   AF-A0A357LAC0-F1
#
_cell.length_a   1.000
_cell.length_b   1.000
_cell.length_c   1.000
_cell.angle_alpha   90.00
_cell.angle_beta   90.00
_cell.angle_gamma   90.00
#
_symmetry.space_group_name_H-M   'P 1'
#
loop_
_entity.id
_entity.type
_entity.pdbx_description
1 polymer ?
#
loop_
_entity_poly.entity_id
_entity_poly.type
_entity_poly.pdbx_seq_one_letter_code
_entity_poly.pdbx_strand_id
1 'polypeptide(L)'
;MKAWLLLFLRASTGALLIIWGLIKARAPETAIHVSDKYYDGLLSAAALQAPLGWAQALLGLLVILGVFRRIVYPLQAIVLVAGALAIWKYLVDPL
;
A
#
# COMPACT_ATOMS: atom_id res chain seq x y z
N MET A 1 3.20 -5.68 -26.92
CA MET A 1 2.30 -4.83 -26.10
C MET A 1 2.03 -5.42 -24.71
N LYS A 2 1.63 -6.70 -24.57
CA LYS A 2 1.38 -7.34 -23.25
C LYS A 2 2.53 -7.21 -22.23
N ALA A 3 3.78 -7.41 -22.64
CA ALA A 3 4.92 -7.32 -21.74
C ALA A 3 5.06 -5.91 -21.11
N TRP A 4 4.85 -4.86 -21.90
CA TRP A 4 4.88 -3.48 -21.43
C TRP A 4 3.74 -3.19 -20.46
N LEU A 5 2.52 -3.66 -20.75
CA LEU A 5 1.38 -3.50 -19.84
C LEU A 5 1.64 -4.15 -18.47
N LEU A 6 2.20 -5.36 -18.46
CA LEU A 6 2.55 -6.06 -17.22
C LEU A 6 3.68 -5.34 -16.45
N LEU A 7 4.66 -4.78 -17.17
CA LEU A 7 5.71 -3.98 -16.56
C LEU A 7 5.14 -2.72 -15.91
N PHE A 8 4.28 -1.97 -16.61
CA PHE A 8 3.65 -0.77 -16.09
C PHE A 8 2.73 -1.07 -14.90
N LEU A 9 1.95 -2.15 -14.97
CA LEU A 9 1.11 -2.59 -13.86
C LEU A 9 1.95 -2.90 -12.61
N ARG A 10 3.07 -3.61 -12.78
CA ARG A 10 4.00 -3.91 -11.68
C ARG A 10 4.62 -2.65 -11.12
N ALA A 11 5.06 -1.75 -11.99
CA ALA A 11 5.68 -0.49 -11.59
C ALA A 11 4.69 0.41 -10.84
N SER A 12 3.45 0.56 -11.34
CA SER A 12 2.44 1.42 -10.72
C SER A 12 1.96 0.88 -9.37
N THR A 13 1.70 -0.41 -9.28
CA THR A 13 1.26 -1.04 -8.02
C THR A 13 2.38 -1.06 -6.97
N GLY A 14 3.63 -1.31 -7.38
CA GLY A 14 4.79 -1.20 -6.50
C GLY A 14 5.05 0.24 -6.05
N ALA A 15 4.91 1.23 -6.95
CA ALA A 15 5.04 2.64 -6.62
C ALA A 15 3.97 3.09 -5.62
N LEU A 16 2.72 2.62 -5.77
CA LEU A 16 1.64 2.89 -4.83
C LEU A 16 1.99 2.38 -3.42
N LEU A 17 2.57 1.17 -3.30
CA LEU A 17 3.04 0.64 -2.03
C LEU A 17 4.18 1.49 -1.43
N ILE A 18 5.12 1.96 -2.25
CA ILE A 18 6.22 2.83 -1.81
C ILE A 18 5.68 4.14 -1.28
N ILE A 19 4.82 4.83 -2.03
CA ILE A 19 4.27 6.13 -1.66
C ILE A 19 3.52 6.02 -0.32
N TRP A 20 2.64 5.03 -0.19
CA TRP A 20 1.90 4.81 1.06
C TRP A 20 2.80 4.39 2.22
N GLY A 21 3.78 3.52 1.98
CA GLY A 21 4.74 3.10 3.00
C GLY A 21 5.58 4.28 3.51
N LEU A 22 6.03 5.15 2.61
CA LEU A 22 6.78 6.36 2.97
C LEU A 22 5.93 7.37 3.74
N ILE A 23 4.65 7.54 3.40
CA ILE A 23 3.71 8.38 4.17
C ILE A 23 3.59 7.84 5.60
N LYS A 24 3.35 6.54 5.79
CA LYS A 24 3.29 5.93 7.12
C LYS A 24 4.60 6.07 7.91
N ALA A 25 5.73 5.97 7.22
CA ALA A 25 7.06 6.02 7.84
C ALA A 25 7.51 7.43 8.24
N ARG A 26 7.22 8.44 7.41
CA ARG A 26 7.74 9.81 7.59
C ARG A 26 6.70 10.82 8.04
N ALA A 27 5.41 10.54 7.82
CA ALA A 27 4.29 11.38 8.21
C ALA A 27 3.21 10.54 8.91
N PRO A 28 3.52 9.90 10.05
CA PRO A 28 2.58 9.02 10.76
C PRO A 28 1.29 9.75 11.15
N GLU A 29 1.33 11.05 11.43
CA GLU A 29 0.13 11.85 11.71
C GLU A 29 -0.83 11.90 10.52
N THR A 30 -0.32 12.06 9.30
CA THR A 30 -1.12 12.00 8.08
C THR A 30 -1.72 10.61 7.88
N ALA A 31 -0.95 9.56 8.16
CA ALA A 31 -1.42 8.19 8.06
C ALA A 31 -2.51 7.87 9.10
N ILE A 32 -2.38 8.36 10.33
CA ILE A 32 -3.38 8.21 11.40
C ILE A 32 -4.65 8.99 11.02
N HIS A 33 -4.54 10.23 10.55
CA HIS A 33 -5.70 11.00 10.10
C HIS A 33 -6.49 10.30 8.98
N VAL A 34 -5.78 9.72 7.99
CA VAL A 34 -6.45 8.92 6.95
C VAL A 34 -7.05 7.65 7.54
N SER A 35 -6.40 7.03 8.52
CA SER A 35 -6.92 5.85 9.21
C SER A 35 -8.21 6.14 10.00
N ASP A 36 -8.25 7.23 10.73
CA ASP A 36 -9.42 7.59 11.54
C ASP A 36 -10.59 8.01 10.64
N LYS A 37 -10.30 8.67 9.51
CA LYS A 37 -11.34 9.11 8.56
C LYS A 37 -11.89 7.98 7.68
N TYR A 38 -11.03 7.07 7.23
CA TYR A 38 -11.38 6.08 6.20
C TYR A 38 -11.41 4.64 6.71
N TYR A 39 -10.73 4.32 7.81
CA TYR A 39 -10.54 2.95 8.32
C TYR A 39 -11.12 2.75 9.73
N ASP A 40 -11.92 3.67 10.26
CA ASP A 40 -12.53 3.58 11.61
C ASP A 40 -11.47 3.36 12.73
N GLY A 41 -10.24 3.85 12.50
CA GLY A 41 -9.12 3.72 13.44
C GLY A 41 -8.36 2.38 13.39
N LEU A 42 -8.70 1.47 12.46
CA LEU A 42 -8.00 0.20 12.30
C LEU A 42 -6.53 0.48 11.89
N LEU A 43 -5.58 0.18 12.79
CA LEU A 43 -4.13 0.45 12.69
C LEU A 43 -3.65 1.85 13.12
N SER A 44 -4.44 2.62 13.88
CA SER A 44 -4.03 3.96 14.39
C SER A 44 -2.99 3.94 15.52
N ALA A 45 -2.42 2.77 15.85
CA ALA A 45 -1.34 2.68 16.83
C ALA A 45 -0.05 3.33 16.29
N ALA A 46 0.27 4.54 16.80
CA ALA A 46 1.41 5.33 16.35
C ALA A 46 2.74 4.56 16.35
N ALA A 47 2.94 3.65 17.31
CA ALA A 47 4.14 2.82 17.41
C ALA A 47 4.32 1.84 16.24
N LEU A 48 3.23 1.47 15.54
CA LEU A 48 3.26 0.52 14.42
C LEU A 48 3.38 1.20 13.05
N GLN A 49 3.06 2.49 12.95
CA GLN A 49 3.04 3.21 11.67
C GLN A 49 4.42 3.23 11.00
N ALA A 50 5.48 3.57 11.73
CA ALA A 50 6.80 3.69 11.14
C ALA A 50 7.41 2.34 10.68
N PRO A 51 7.42 1.26 11.50
CA PRO A 51 7.90 -0.05 11.07
C PRO A 51 7.09 -0.62 9.90
N LEU A 52 5.76 -0.54 9.95
CA LEU A 52 4.89 -1.02 8.87
C LEU A 52 5.07 -0.19 7.59
N GLY A 53 5.29 1.12 7.72
CA GLY A 53 5.57 1.99 6.59
C GLY A 53 6.84 1.60 5.84
N TRP A 54 7.95 1.39 6.56
CA TRP A 54 9.20 0.93 5.96
C TRP A 54 9.09 -0.45 5.34
N ALA A 55 8.41 -1.39 6.01
CA ALA A 55 8.16 -2.72 5.46
C ALA A 55 7.31 -2.67 4.18
N GLN A 56 6.26 -1.83 4.16
CA GLN A 56 5.41 -1.63 2.99
C GLN A 56 6.18 -0.98 1.82
N ALA A 57 7.05 -0.01 2.11
CA ALA A 57 7.88 0.61 1.09
C ALA A 57 8.92 -0.36 0.51
N LEU A 58 9.56 -1.17 1.36
CA LEU A 58 10.47 -2.22 0.91
C LEU A 58 9.74 -3.25 0.05
N LEU A 59 8.53 -3.69 0.46
CA LEU A 59 7.69 -4.58 -0.35
C LEU A 59 7.45 -3.99 -1.75
N GLY A 60 7.07 -2.71 -1.83
CA GLY A 60 6.87 -2.02 -3.11
C GLY A 60 8.12 -1.98 -3.98
N LEU A 61 9.31 -1.76 -3.39
CA LEU A 61 10.58 -1.82 -4.11
C LEU A 61 10.85 -3.22 -4.67
N LEU A 62 10.64 -4.27 -3.86
CA LEU A 62 10.81 -5.66 -4.29
C LEU A 62 9.84 -6.04 -5.41
N VAL A 63 8.60 -5.52 -5.39
CA VAL A 63 7.62 -5.65 -6.48
C VAL A 63 8.17 -5.05 -7.77
N ILE A 64 8.64 -3.80 -7.75
CA ILE A 64 9.14 -3.10 -8.95
C ILE A 64 10.33 -3.84 -9.55
N LEU A 65 11.28 -4.28 -8.72
CA LEU A 65 12.45 -5.06 -9.13
C LEU A 65 12.06 -6.46 -9.63
N GLY A 66 10.91 -6.98 -9.19
CA GLY A 66 10.39 -8.28 -9.61
C GLY A 66 11.17 -9.44 -9.01
N VAL A 67 11.69 -9.29 -7.80
CA VAL A 67 12.39 -10.33 -7.03
C VAL A 67 11.42 -11.06 -6.09
N PHE A 68 11.72 -12.31 -5.72
CA PHE A 68 10.89 -13.13 -4.82
C PHE A 68 9.39 -13.18 -5.18
N ARG A 69 9.07 -13.22 -6.48
CA ARG A 69 7.69 -13.04 -7.01
C ARG A 69 6.65 -13.94 -6.35
N ARG A 70 7.01 -15.17 -6.00
CA ARG A 70 6.12 -16.14 -5.33
C ARG A 70 5.65 -15.69 -3.94
N ILE A 71 6.37 -14.78 -3.29
CA ILE A 71 6.07 -14.25 -1.96
C ILE A 71 5.59 -12.81 -2.07
N VAL A 72 6.34 -11.98 -2.80
CA VAL A 72 6.11 -10.54 -2.90
C VAL A 72 4.79 -10.21 -3.61
N TYR A 73 4.40 -10.97 -4.64
CA TYR A 73 3.15 -10.69 -5.36
C TYR A 73 1.90 -11.05 -4.53
N PRO A 74 1.82 -12.21 -3.85
CA PRO A 74 0.74 -12.45 -2.90
C PRO A 74 0.67 -11.41 -1.77
N LEU A 75 1.81 -11.03 -1.19
CA LEU A 75 1.85 -9.99 -0.14
C LEU A 75 1.36 -8.63 -0.66
N GLN A 76 1.80 -8.21 -1.85
CA GLN A 76 1.28 -7.02 -2.51
C GLN A 76 -0.24 -7.10 -2.67
N ALA A 77 -0.75 -8.24 -3.15
CA ALA A 77 -2.18 -8.43 -3.36
C ALA A 77 -2.95 -8.29 -2.03
N ILE A 78 -2.47 -8.90 -0.95
CA ILE A 78 -3.07 -8.76 0.38
C ILE A 78 -3.13 -7.29 0.79
N VAL A 79 -2.03 -6.55 0.69
CA VAL A 79 -1.98 -5.14 1.12
C VAL A 79 -2.90 -4.26 0.26
N LEU A 80 -2.87 -4.41 -1.06
CA LEU A 80 -3.66 -3.58 -1.97
C LEU A 80 -5.15 -3.91 -1.90
N VAL A 81 -5.52 -5.19 -1.84
CA VAL A 81 -6.92 -5.61 -1.73
C VAL A 81 -7.48 -5.25 -0.37
N ALA A 82 -6.75 -5.48 0.73
CA ALA A 82 -7.19 -5.05 2.05
C ALA A 82 -7.37 -3.53 2.11
N GLY A 83 -6.44 -2.75 1.54
CA GLY A 83 -6.57 -1.30 1.43
C GLY A 83 -7.81 -0.89 0.63
N ALA A 84 -8.04 -1.51 -0.54
CA ALA A 84 -9.21 -1.25 -1.37
C ALA A 84 -10.53 -1.61 -0.68
N LEU A 85 -10.57 -2.74 0.06
CA LEU A 85 -11.74 -3.14 0.85
C LEU A 85 -12.02 -2.16 2.00
N ALA A 86 -10.96 -1.62 2.62
CA ALA A 86 -11.10 -0.63 3.68
C ALA A 86 -11.74 0.68 3.17
N ILE A 87 -11.41 1.10 1.93
CA ILE A 87 -12.04 2.27 1.28
C ILE A 87 -13.17 1.93 0.32
N TRP A 88 -13.73 0.71 0.33
CA TRP A 88 -14.57 0.25 -0.78
C TRP A 88 -15.78 1.16 -1.05
N LYS A 89 -16.37 1.71 0.02
CA LYS A 89 -17.50 2.64 -0.06
C LYS A 89 -17.15 3.85 -0.93
N TYR A 90 -15.97 4.42 -0.71
CA TYR A 90 -15.44 5.58 -1.44
C TYR A 90 -15.00 5.25 -2.87
N LEU A 91 -14.80 3.97 -3.20
CA LEU A 91 -14.55 3.53 -4.58
C LEU A 91 -15.83 3.43 -5.40
N VAL A 92 -16.95 3.09 -4.75
CA VAL A 92 -18.26 2.93 -5.40
C VAL A 92 -19.04 4.24 -5.42
N ASP A 93 -19.01 4.97 -4.31
CA ASP A 93 -19.59 6.30 -4.18
C ASP A 93 -18.54 7.24 -3.60
N PRO A 94 -17.87 8.06 -4.43
CA PRO A 94 -16.81 8.95 -3.98
C PRO A 94 -17.31 10.21 -3.25
N LEU A 95 -18.63 10.42 -3.15
CA LEU A 95 -19.28 11.52 -2.43
C LEU A 95 -19.60 11.15 -0.98
#